data_AF-A0A7S2LR77-F1
#
_entry.id   AF-A0A7S2LR77-F1
#
_cell.length_a   1.000
_cell.length_b   1.000
_cell.length_c   1.000
_cell.angle_alpha   90.00
_cell.angle_beta   90.00
_cell.angle_gamma   90.00
#
_symmetry.space_group_name_H-M   'P 1'
#
loop_
_entity.id
_entity.type
_entity.pdbx_description
1 polymer ?
#
loop_
_entity_poly.entity_id
_entity_poly.type
_entity_poly.pdbx_seq_one_letter_code
_entity_poly.pdbx_strand_id
1 'polypeptide(L)'
;MLHGAVPPLLFLDLGRRAVAERAPCGSWRNQHEADLVASMVTSLAKMAEQIGEDEVVRDCCVLTPYVAQQECLRAGLRHCPNAVVSTVDAFQGREAEVVIFS
;
A
#
# COMPACT_ATOMS: atom_id res chain seq x y z
N MET A 1 -2.25 -21.27 3.15
CA MET A 1 -2.33 -20.58 1.85
C MET A 1 -3.03 -19.25 2.02
N LEU A 2 -2.24 -18.18 2.04
CA LEU A 2 -2.68 -16.79 2.16
C LEU A 2 -3.78 -16.45 1.14
N HIS A 3 -3.67 -17.03 -0.06
CA HIS A 3 -4.63 -16.85 -1.15
C HIS A 3 -6.06 -17.36 -0.86
N GLY A 4 -6.24 -18.21 0.16
CA GLY A 4 -7.57 -18.61 0.62
C GLY A 4 -8.30 -17.53 1.42
N ALA A 5 -7.55 -16.60 2.03
CA ALA A 5 -8.07 -15.48 2.81
C ALA A 5 -8.05 -14.15 2.03
N VAL A 6 -7.04 -13.98 1.17
CA VAL A 6 -6.87 -12.76 0.35
C VAL A 6 -6.70 -13.18 -1.11
N PRO A 7 -7.68 -12.88 -1.99
CA PRO A 7 -7.56 -13.24 -3.40
C PRO A 7 -6.35 -12.51 -4.02
N PRO A 8 -5.71 -13.10 -5.05
CA PRO A 8 -4.53 -12.51 -5.70
C PRO A 8 -4.82 -11.16 -6.37
N LEU A 9 -6.09 -10.84 -6.60
CA LEU A 9 -6.56 -9.53 -7.04
C LEU A 9 -7.77 -9.12 -6.20
N LEU A 10 -7.68 -7.95 -5.59
CA LEU A 10 -8.74 -7.35 -4.79
C LEU A 10 -8.89 -5.89 -5.18
N PHE A 11 -10.14 -5.45 -5.42
CA PHE A 11 -10.47 -4.05 -5.62
C PHE A 11 -11.34 -3.57 -4.46
N LEU A 12 -10.91 -2.51 -3.77
CA LEU A 12 -11.63 -1.92 -2.66
C LEU A 12 -12.23 -0.59 -3.11
N ASP A 13 -13.56 -0.54 -3.28
CA ASP A 13 -14.27 0.72 -3.48
C ASP A 13 -14.46 1.43 -2.14
N LEU A 14 -13.75 2.54 -1.95
CA LEU A 14 -13.82 3.35 -0.73
C LEU A 14 -14.96 4.39 -0.75
N GLY A 15 -15.71 4.45 -1.86
CA GLY A 15 -16.79 5.38 -2.07
C GLY A 15 -16.36 6.84 -1.91
N ARG A 16 -17.32 7.73 -1.63
CA ARG A 16 -17.08 9.17 -1.47
C ARG A 16 -16.64 9.60 -0.07
N ARG A 17 -16.40 8.66 0.86
CA ARG A 17 -16.12 8.97 2.26
C ARG A 17 -14.69 9.42 2.50
N ALA A 18 -13.76 9.01 1.64
CA ALA A 18 -12.36 9.41 1.66
C ALA A 18 -12.15 10.52 0.62
N VAL A 19 -12.37 11.77 1.02
CA VAL A 19 -12.17 12.91 0.10
C VAL A 19 -10.69 13.23 0.03
N ALA A 20 -10.11 13.10 -1.16
CA ALA A 20 -8.75 13.55 -1.40
C ALA A 20 -8.65 15.08 -1.20
N GLU A 21 -7.58 15.52 -0.56
CA GLU A 21 -7.29 16.91 -0.28
C GLU A 21 -6.08 17.36 -1.09
N ARG A 22 -6.08 18.65 -1.45
CA ARG A 22 -4.94 19.25 -2.13
C ARG A 22 -3.93 19.76 -1.09
N ALA A 23 -2.72 19.23 -1.14
CA ALA A 23 -1.62 19.67 -0.29
C ALA A 23 -1.07 21.04 -0.75
N PRO A 24 -0.37 21.79 0.11
CA PRO A 24 0.23 23.07 -0.25
C PRO A 24 1.19 23.03 -1.46
N CYS A 25 1.82 21.88 -1.71
CA CYS A 25 2.68 21.64 -2.88
C CYS A 25 1.89 21.46 -4.20
N GLY A 26 0.56 21.52 -4.16
CA GLY A 26 -0.32 21.38 -5.33
C GLY A 26 -0.69 19.95 -5.70
N SER A 27 -0.05 18.96 -5.07
CA SER A 27 -0.35 17.51 -5.21
C SER A 27 -1.57 17.11 -4.38
N TRP A 28 -2.13 15.94 -4.67
CA TRP A 28 -3.24 15.35 -3.92
C TRP A 28 -2.76 14.35 -2.87
N ARG A 29 -3.52 14.22 -1.79
CA ARG A 29 -3.36 13.19 -0.77
C ARG A 29 -4.71 12.75 -0.25
N ASN A 30 -4.80 11.52 0.22
CA ASN A 30 -5.95 10.97 0.89
C ASN A 30 -5.47 10.22 2.13
N GLN A 31 -5.61 10.87 3.30
CA GLN A 31 -5.11 10.31 4.56
C GLN A 31 -5.85 9.02 4.92
N HIS A 32 -7.15 8.94 4.65
CA HIS A 32 -7.94 7.75 4.97
C HIS A 32 -7.51 6.54 4.14
N GLU A 33 -7.23 6.75 2.85
CA GLU A 33 -6.61 5.73 1.99
C GLU A 33 -5.24 5.31 2.51
N ALA A 34 -4.39 6.26 2.91
CA ALA A 34 -3.07 5.95 3.43
C ALA A 34 -3.13 5.12 4.72
N ASP A 35 -4.05 5.44 5.63
CA ASP A 35 -4.28 4.69 6.87
C ASP A 35 -4.81 3.27 6.59
N LEU A 36 -5.69 3.13 5.59
CA LEU A 36 -6.19 1.83 5.16
C LEU A 36 -5.06 0.97 4.55
N VAL A 37 -4.24 1.55 3.67
CA VAL A 37 -3.09 0.85 3.08
C VAL A 37 -2.13 0.38 4.17
N ALA A 38 -1.79 1.24 5.13
CA ALA A 38 -0.93 0.86 6.26
C ALA A 38 -1.53 -0.31 7.08
N SER A 39 -2.84 -0.27 7.32
CA SER A 39 -3.57 -1.34 8.00
C SER A 39 -3.57 -2.64 7.20
N MET A 40 -3.73 -2.56 5.88
CA MET A 40 -3.69 -3.71 4.98
C MET A 40 -2.31 -4.37 4.96
N VAL A 41 -1.24 -3.59 4.76
CA VAL A 41 0.15 -4.09 4.76
C VAL A 41 0.47 -4.77 6.10
N THR A 42 0.10 -4.15 7.21
CA THR A 42 0.32 -4.72 8.55
C THR A 42 -0.46 -6.01 8.76
N SER A 43 -1.71 -6.07 8.29
CA SER A 43 -2.56 -7.27 8.45
C SER A 43 -2.10 -8.42 7.56
N LEU A 44 -1.66 -8.12 6.34
CA LEU A 44 -1.07 -9.10 5.42
C LEU A 44 0.21 -9.69 6.01
N ALA A 45 1.11 -8.86 6.53
CA ALA A 45 2.34 -9.31 7.18
C ALA A 45 2.06 -10.26 8.35
N LYS A 46 1.16 -9.86 9.26
CA LYS A 46 0.77 -10.69 10.41
C LYS A 46 0.11 -12.00 10.00
N MET A 47 -0.74 -11.98 8.97
CA MET A 47 -1.43 -13.17 8.49
C MET A 47 -0.44 -14.15 7.86
N ALA A 48 0.51 -13.65 7.05
CA ALA A 48 1.56 -14.45 6.44
C ALA A 48 2.46 -15.11 7.50
N GLU A 49 2.87 -14.37 8.53
CA GLU A 49 3.65 -14.89 9.66
C GLU A 49 2.89 -16.01 10.39
N GLN A 50 1.60 -15.82 10.67
CA GLN A 50 0.77 -16.80 11.37
C GLN A 50 0.61 -18.13 10.63
N ILE A 51 0.65 -18.11 9.29
CA ILE A 51 0.50 -19.30 8.46
C ILE A 51 1.84 -19.83 7.91
N GLY A 52 2.96 -19.19 8.25
CA GLY A 52 4.30 -19.56 7.80
C GLY A 52 4.57 -19.29 6.32
N GLU A 53 3.95 -18.26 5.74
CA GLU A 53 4.09 -17.84 4.34
C GLU A 53 4.69 -16.43 4.21
N ASP A 54 5.61 -16.05 5.09
CA ASP A 54 6.25 -14.72 5.14
C ASP A 54 6.85 -14.27 3.80
N GLU A 55 7.37 -15.22 3.00
CA GLU A 55 7.96 -14.94 1.69
C GLU A 55 6.96 -14.29 0.72
N VAL A 56 5.66 -14.56 0.83
CA VAL A 56 4.60 -14.01 -0.04
C VAL A 56 4.41 -12.50 0.16
N VAL A 57 4.85 -11.96 1.30
CA VAL A 57 4.73 -10.54 1.65
C VAL A 57 6.09 -9.89 1.90
N ARG A 58 7.17 -10.55 1.45
CA ARG A 58 8.55 -10.09 1.68
C ARG A 58 8.85 -8.79 0.94
N ASP A 59 8.27 -8.62 -0.24
CA ASP A 59 8.40 -7.40 -1.04
C ASP A 59 7.01 -6.84 -1.37
N CYS A 60 6.65 -5.76 -0.68
CA CYS A 60 5.40 -5.04 -0.91
C CYS A 60 5.70 -3.67 -1.52
N CYS A 61 5.10 -3.37 -2.66
CA CYS A 61 5.17 -2.05 -3.27
C CYS A 61 3.82 -1.35 -3.21
N VAL A 62 3.81 -0.13 -2.68
CA VAL A 62 2.67 0.78 -2.77
C VAL A 62 2.95 1.83 -3.84
N LEU A 63 2.13 1.84 -4.88
CA LEU A 63 2.24 2.74 -6.02
C LEU A 63 1.20 3.84 -5.91
N THR A 64 1.65 5.09 -6.06
CA THR A 64 0.76 6.25 -6.14
C THR A 64 1.29 7.29 -7.14
N PRO A 65 0.42 7.97 -7.92
CA PRO A 65 0.85 9.00 -8.85
C PRO A 65 1.17 10.34 -8.16
N TYR A 66 0.81 10.50 -6.88
CA TYR A 66 0.88 11.80 -6.19
C TYR A 66 1.98 11.86 -5.15
N VAL A 67 2.88 12.85 -5.26
CA VAL A 67 4.00 13.04 -4.33
C VAL A 67 3.51 13.28 -2.89
N ALA A 68 2.46 14.08 -2.69
CA ALA A 68 1.90 14.28 -1.35
C ALA A 68 1.28 13.00 -0.76
N GLN A 69 0.74 12.11 -1.59
CA GLN A 69 0.27 10.80 -1.14
C GLN A 69 1.44 9.89 -0.77
N GLN A 70 2.57 9.97 -1.49
CA GLN A 70 3.77 9.22 -1.10
C GLN A 70 4.24 9.59 0.31
N GLU A 71 4.20 10.87 0.68
CA GLU A 71 4.57 11.32 2.02
C GLU A 71 3.65 10.75 3.09
N CYS A 72 2.33 10.80 2.88
CA CYS A 72 1.33 10.19 3.77
C CYS A 72 1.55 8.67 3.94
N LEU A 73 1.74 7.96 2.82
CA LEU A 73 1.97 6.52 2.82
C LEU A 73 3.28 6.15 3.53
N ARG A 74 4.38 6.86 3.25
CA ARG A 74 5.68 6.63 3.92
C ARG A 74 5.58 6.87 5.42
N ALA A 75 4.84 7.89 5.85
CA ALA A 75 4.63 8.15 7.27
C ALA A 75 3.86 7.01 7.96
N GLY A 76 2.78 6.51 7.32
CA GLY A 76 1.98 5.40 7.85
C GLY A 76 2.72 4.05 7.84
N LEU A 77 3.58 3.83 6.84
CA LEU A 77 4.32 2.58 6.64
C LEU A 77 5.71 2.58 7.29
N ARG A 78 6.07 3.58 8.09
CA ARG A 78 7.40 3.70 8.72
C ARG A 78 7.81 2.51 9.58
N HIS A 79 6.85 1.68 10.00
CA HIS A 79 7.07 0.47 10.80
C HIS A 79 6.94 -0.84 9.99
N CYS A 80 6.76 -0.74 8.68
CA CYS A 80 6.64 -1.85 7.74
C CYS A 80 7.88 -1.86 6.81
N PRO A 81 9.01 -2.44 7.25
CA PRO A 81 10.28 -2.35 6.51
C PRO A 81 10.26 -3.07 5.15
N ASN A 82 9.31 -3.99 4.96
CA ASN A 82 9.04 -4.72 3.73
C ASN A 82 8.21 -3.92 2.71
N ALA A 83 7.76 -2.71 3.04
CA ALA A 83 6.92 -1.89 2.16
C ALA A 83 7.69 -0.70 1.57
N VAL A 84 7.68 -0.58 0.25
CA VAL A 84 8.28 0.54 -0.49
C VAL A 84 7.18 1.36 -1.15
N VAL A 85 7.27 2.70 -1.00
CA VAL A 85 6.35 3.64 -1.64
C VAL A 85 7.00 4.31 -2.84
N SER A 86 6.43 4.13 -4.02
CA SER A 86 6.97 4.61 -5.30
C SER A 86 5.90 5.22 -6.21
N THR A 87 6.33 5.95 -7.25
CA THR A 87 5.48 6.19 -8.43
C THR A 87 5.58 5.00 -9.36
N VAL A 88 4.64 4.89 -10.30
CA VAL A 88 4.70 3.90 -11.38
C VAL A 88 6.00 4.04 -12.17
N ASP A 89 6.34 5.28 -12.57
CA ASP A 89 7.56 5.55 -13.35
C ASP A 89 8.83 5.10 -12.63
N ALA A 90 8.95 5.37 -11.33
CA ALA A 90 10.11 4.99 -10.54
C ALA A 90 10.17 3.48 -10.22
N PHE A 91 9.07 2.76 -10.44
CA PHE A 91 8.99 1.30 -10.26
C PHE A 91 9.12 0.52 -11.58
N GLN A 92 9.31 1.20 -12.71
CA GLN A 92 9.41 0.56 -14.02
C GLN A 92 10.60 -0.43 -14.08
N GLY A 93 10.35 -1.62 -14.62
CA GLY A 93 11.36 -2.68 -14.75
C GLY A 93 11.66 -3.43 -13.44
N ARG A 94 10.83 -3.22 -12.41
CA ARG A 94 10.89 -3.93 -11.13
C ARG A 94 9.61 -4.74 -10.91
N GLU A 95 9.70 -5.71 -10.01
CA GLU A 95 8.62 -6.59 -9.60
C GLU A 95 8.52 -6.58 -8.07
N ALA A 96 7.34 -6.93 -7.53
CA ALA A 96 7.10 -7.13 -6.11
C ALA A 96 6.02 -8.22 -5.95
N GLU A 97 6.09 -8.99 -4.85
CA GLU A 97 5.13 -10.06 -4.56
C GLU A 97 3.72 -9.51 -4.30
N VAL A 98 3.65 -8.34 -3.66
CA VAL A 98 2.40 -7.62 -3.40
C VAL A 98 2.50 -6.20 -3.93
N VAL A 99 1.56 -5.81 -4.80
CA VAL A 99 1.42 -4.44 -5.28
C VAL A 99 0.08 -3.85 -4.82
N ILE A 100 0.13 -2.69 -4.17
CA ILE A 100 -1.05 -1.92 -3.74
C ILE A 100 -1.06 -0.60 -4.50
N PHE A 101 -2.19 -0.26 -5.11
CA PHE A 101 -2.39 1.03 -5.78
C PHE A 101 -3.16 1.97 -4.86
N SER A 102 -2.69 3.21 -4.73
CA SER A 102 -3.31 4.29 -3.95
C SER A 102 -3.19 5.65 -4.63
#